data_AF-A0A920TVI5-F1
#
_entry.id   AF-A0A920TVI5-F1
#
_cell.length_a   1.000
_cell.length_b   1.000
_cell.length_c   1.000
_cell.angle_alpha   90.00
_cell.angle_beta   90.00
_cell.angle_gamma   90.00
#
_symmetry.space_group_name_H-M   'P 1'
#
loop_
_entity.id
_entity.type
_entity.pdbx_description
1 polymer ?
#
loop_
_entity_poly.entity_id
_entity_poly.type
_entity_poly.pdbx_seq_one_letter_code
_entity_poly.pdbx_strand_id
1 'polypeptide(L)'
;MYSPTVGADFVMNYLGDTGLEAMEGADILKVAPGMYSSTVEYSDSTIGRRLKNIAQIHLANVGTRIFYCDYGSFDSHANQEGMLSQLWTDVSQAIGDFFDDLREHDAADNVIMVLSLNSEDE
;
A
#
# COMPACT_ATOMS: atom_id res chain seq x y z
N MET A 1 -0.81 34.08 36.28
CA MET A 1 -0.80 32.61 36.17
C MET A 1 -1.49 32.25 34.88
N TYR A 2 -0.74 31.86 33.85
CA TYR A 2 -1.32 31.25 32.65
C TYR A 2 -1.70 29.81 33.01
N SER A 3 -2.99 29.48 32.86
CA SER A 3 -3.50 28.14 33.13
C SER A 3 -3.31 27.28 31.86
N PRO A 4 -2.52 26.19 31.90
CA PRO A 4 -2.31 25.32 30.74
C PRO A 4 -3.46 24.30 30.55
N THR A 5 -4.50 24.35 31.37
CA THR A 5 -5.49 23.26 31.49
C THR A 5 -6.41 23.11 30.27
N VAL A 6 -6.64 24.16 29.49
CA VAL A 6 -7.55 24.11 28.33
C VAL A 6 -6.94 23.36 27.13
N GLY A 7 -5.60 23.28 27.04
CA GLY A 7 -4.92 22.56 25.95
C GLY A 7 -4.62 21.09 26.28
N ALA A 8 -4.43 20.76 27.56
CA ALA A 8 -4.08 19.41 27.99
C ALA A 8 -5.20 18.40 27.74
N ASP A 9 -6.46 18.74 28.01
CA ASP A 9 -7.60 17.85 27.76
C ASP A 9 -7.79 17.54 26.27
N PHE A 10 -7.59 18.53 25.39
CA PHE A 10 -7.69 18.32 23.94
C PHE A 10 -6.60 17.37 23.43
N VAL A 11 -5.35 17.54 23.90
CA VAL A 11 -4.23 16.65 23.54
C VAL A 11 -4.43 15.25 24.09
N MET A 12 -4.89 15.11 25.33
CA MET A 12 -5.12 13.80 25.95
C MET A 12 -6.27 13.04 25.28
N ASN A 13 -7.35 13.73 24.90
CA ASN A 13 -8.44 13.14 24.13
C ASN A 13 -7.96 12.71 22.73
N TYR A 14 -7.23 13.58 22.03
CA TYR A 14 -6.68 13.26 20.71
C TYR A 14 -5.74 12.04 20.73
N LEU A 15 -4.88 11.93 21.75
CA LEU A 15 -4.00 10.77 21.93
C LEU A 15 -4.78 9.49 22.30
N GLY A 16 -5.83 9.62 23.11
CA GLY A 16 -6.73 8.52 23.45
C GLY A 16 -7.47 7.98 22.23
N ASP A 17 -8.08 8.86 21.44
CA ASP A 17 -8.81 8.52 20.21
C ASP A 17 -7.86 7.92 19.16
N THR A 18 -6.70 8.55 18.92
CA THR A 18 -5.68 8.03 17.99
C THR A 18 -5.16 6.65 18.42
N GLY A 19 -4.98 6.43 19.73
CA GLY A 19 -4.54 5.13 20.27
C GLY A 19 -5.59 4.03 20.08
N LEU A 20 -6.86 4.35 20.28
CA LEU A 20 -7.99 3.45 20.03
C LEU A 20 -8.12 3.11 18.54
N GLU A 21 -8.07 4.11 17.65
CA GLU A 21 -8.08 3.92 16.20
C GLU A 21 -6.90 3.05 15.73
N ALA A 22 -5.71 3.24 16.32
CA ALA A 22 -4.55 2.42 16.00
C ALA A 22 -4.70 0.95 16.44
N MET A 23 -5.30 0.69 17.61
CA MET A 23 -5.59 -0.67 18.08
C MET A 23 -6.65 -1.35 17.20
N GLU A 24 -7.70 -0.62 16.83
CA GLU A 24 -8.74 -1.11 15.92
C GLU A 24 -8.15 -1.41 14.54
N GLY A 25 -7.31 -0.51 14.00
CA GLY A 25 -6.58 -0.74 12.76
C GLY A 25 -5.69 -1.99 12.82
N ALA A 26 -4.98 -2.22 13.93
CA ALA A 26 -4.14 -3.41 14.10
C ALA A 26 -4.95 -4.73 14.15
N ASP A 27 -6.10 -4.72 14.82
CA ASP A 27 -6.99 -5.88 14.87
C ASP A 27 -7.63 -6.18 13.51
N ILE A 28 -8.03 -5.16 12.76
CA ILE A 28 -8.58 -5.36 11.41
C ILE A 28 -7.49 -5.80 10.44
N LEU A 29 -6.28 -5.22 10.51
CA LEU A 29 -5.13 -5.66 9.69
C LEU A 29 -4.81 -7.15 9.89
N LYS A 30 -5.02 -7.69 11.11
CA LYS A 30 -4.82 -9.12 11.40
C LYS A 30 -5.83 -10.02 10.71
N VAL A 31 -7.08 -9.56 10.52
CA VAL A 31 -8.16 -10.35 9.88
C VAL A 31 -8.36 -10.03 8.40
N ALA A 32 -7.80 -8.92 7.91
CA ALA A 32 -7.89 -8.46 6.52
C ALA A 32 -7.61 -9.55 5.47
N PRO A 33 -6.56 -10.40 5.60
CA PRO A 33 -6.32 -11.47 4.63
C PRO A 33 -7.41 -12.54 4.61
N GLY A 34 -8.14 -12.75 5.71
CA GLY A 34 -9.22 -13.73 5.81
C GLY A 34 -10.58 -13.21 5.30
N MET A 35 -10.74 -11.89 5.20
CA MET A 35 -11.92 -11.25 4.62
C MET A 35 -11.80 -11.06 3.11
N TYR A 36 -10.59 -11.12 2.59
CA TYR A 36 -10.28 -10.91 1.18
C TYR A 36 -10.56 -12.16 0.35
N SER A 37 -11.25 -11.98 -0.78
CA SER A 37 -11.51 -13.02 -1.78
C SER A 37 -11.52 -12.38 -3.16
N SER A 38 -10.65 -12.84 -4.04
CA SER A 38 -10.54 -12.34 -5.42
C SER A 38 -10.41 -13.51 -6.40
N THR A 39 -10.98 -13.35 -7.59
CA THR A 39 -10.73 -14.26 -8.71
C THR A 39 -9.46 -13.91 -9.49
N VAL A 40 -8.86 -12.75 -9.23
CA VAL A 40 -7.64 -12.28 -9.88
C VAL A 40 -6.42 -12.98 -9.29
N GLU A 41 -5.63 -13.62 -10.16
CA GLU A 41 -4.37 -14.26 -9.79
C GLU A 41 -3.22 -13.27 -10.02
N TYR A 42 -2.56 -12.88 -8.93
CA TYR A 42 -1.38 -12.03 -9.00
C TYR A 42 -0.14 -12.81 -9.42
N SER A 43 0.69 -12.20 -10.28
CA SER A 43 2.03 -12.74 -10.56
C SER A 43 2.86 -13.02 -9.30
N ASP A 44 3.67 -14.09 -9.32
CA ASP A 44 4.57 -14.45 -8.19
C ASP A 44 5.83 -13.54 -8.09
N SER A 45 5.81 -12.41 -8.80
CA SER A 45 6.82 -11.36 -8.68
C SER A 45 6.76 -10.72 -7.30
N THR A 46 7.88 -10.15 -6.85
CA THR A 46 7.92 -9.44 -5.56
C THR A 46 6.98 -8.24 -5.55
N ILE A 47 6.83 -7.51 -6.66
CA ILE A 47 5.86 -6.42 -6.78
C ILE A 47 4.42 -6.92 -6.79
N GLY A 48 4.13 -8.03 -7.48
CA GLY A 48 2.79 -8.66 -7.48
C GLY A 48 2.33 -9.01 -6.08
N ARG A 49 3.17 -9.70 -5.30
CA ARG A 49 2.88 -10.02 -3.89
C ARG A 49 2.68 -8.78 -3.01
N ARG A 50 3.46 -7.71 -3.25
CA ARG A 50 3.34 -6.45 -2.51
C ARG A 50 2.02 -5.72 -2.84
N LEU A 51 1.66 -5.63 -4.12
CA LEU A 51 0.40 -5.02 -4.55
C LEU A 51 -0.82 -5.82 -4.08
N LYS A 52 -0.73 -7.16 -4.04
CA LYS A 52 -1.77 -8.01 -3.45
C LYS A 52 -1.99 -7.69 -1.97
N ASN A 53 -0.91 -7.55 -1.19
CA ASN A 53 -1.04 -7.17 0.22
C ASN A 53 -1.66 -5.78 0.39
N ILE A 54 -1.31 -4.83 -0.49
CA ILE A 54 -1.92 -3.50 -0.49
C ILE A 54 -3.43 -3.58 -0.78
N ALA A 55 -3.84 -4.37 -1.79
CA ALA A 55 -5.25 -4.58 -2.10
C ALA A 55 -6.01 -5.17 -0.89
N GLN A 56 -5.45 -6.19 -0.24
CA GLN A 56 -6.04 -6.80 0.96
C GLN A 56 -6.26 -5.78 2.09
N ILE A 57 -5.28 -4.92 2.34
CA ILE A 57 -5.38 -3.90 3.39
C ILE A 57 -6.36 -2.80 3.01
N HIS A 58 -6.33 -2.35 1.75
CA HIS A 58 -7.23 -1.32 1.24
C HIS A 58 -8.70 -1.77 1.33
N LEU A 59 -8.97 -3.01 0.91
CA LEU A 59 -10.31 -3.60 0.91
C LEU A 59 -10.82 -3.92 2.31
N ALA A 60 -9.94 -4.15 3.28
CA ALA A 60 -10.31 -4.29 4.68
C ALA A 60 -10.74 -2.97 5.34
N ASN A 61 -10.62 -1.83 4.63
CA ASN A 61 -11.10 -0.51 5.04
C ASN A 61 -10.64 -0.07 6.45
N VAL A 62 -9.38 -0.33 6.77
CA VAL A 62 -8.77 -0.04 8.08
C VAL A 62 -8.35 1.42 8.27
N GLY A 63 -8.84 2.32 7.42
CA GLY A 63 -8.48 3.75 7.45
C GLY A 63 -7.11 4.09 6.87
N THR A 64 -6.39 3.14 6.25
CA THR A 64 -5.09 3.40 5.61
C THR A 64 -5.28 4.18 4.31
N ARG A 65 -4.66 5.36 4.22
CA ARG A 65 -4.81 6.29 3.09
C ARG A 65 -3.64 6.30 2.12
N ILE A 66 -2.46 5.90 2.59
CA ILE A 66 -1.22 5.96 1.81
C ILE A 66 -0.55 4.59 1.90
N PHE A 67 -0.26 4.01 0.75
CA PHE A 67 0.49 2.77 0.62
C PHE A 67 1.80 3.07 -0.11
N TYR A 68 2.87 2.44 0.34
CA TYR A 68 4.19 2.55 -0.27
C TYR A 68 4.76 1.15 -0.47
N CYS A 69 5.25 0.88 -1.68
CA CYS A 69 6.06 -0.29 -1.96
C CYS A 69 7.20 0.09 -2.91
N ASP A 70 8.39 -0.42 -2.62
CA ASP A 70 9.53 -0.39 -3.52
C ASP A 70 9.48 -1.57 -4.50
N TYR A 71 10.23 -1.51 -5.59
CA TYR A 71 10.46 -2.66 -6.47
C TYR A 71 11.86 -2.60 -7.07
N GLY A 72 12.85 -3.01 -6.26
CA GLY A 72 14.24 -3.15 -6.69
C GLY A 72 14.87 -1.86 -7.25
N SER A 73 16.06 -2.01 -7.81
CA SER A 73 16.70 -0.96 -8.61
C SER A 73 16.50 -1.26 -10.09
N PHE A 74 16.14 -0.24 -10.85
CA PHE A 74 16.10 -0.27 -12.31
C PHE A 74 17.46 0.07 -12.93
N ASP A 75 18.45 0.42 -12.12
CA ASP A 75 19.80 0.71 -12.58
C ASP A 75 20.58 -0.59 -12.83
N SER A 76 20.62 -1.00 -14.10
CA SER A 76 21.42 -2.12 -14.56
C SER A 76 22.72 -1.61 -15.20
N HIS A 77 23.70 -1.18 -14.39
CA HIS A 77 25.03 -0.78 -14.87
C HIS A 77 25.76 -1.84 -15.73
N ALA A 78 25.30 -3.11 -15.80
CA ALA A 78 26.08 -4.19 -16.43
C ALA A 78 25.31 -5.31 -17.17
N ASN A 79 23.99 -5.24 -17.44
CA ASN A 79 23.30 -6.36 -18.14
C ASN A 79 22.00 -5.95 -18.88
N GLN A 80 22.15 -5.09 -19.88
CA GLN A 80 21.26 -3.95 -20.17
C GLN A 80 19.94 -4.15 -20.95
N GLU A 81 19.52 -5.35 -21.36
CA GLU A 81 18.21 -5.46 -22.06
C GLU A 81 17.27 -6.52 -21.46
N GLY A 82 17.74 -7.75 -21.24
CA GLY A 82 16.88 -8.82 -20.74
C GLY A 82 16.35 -8.58 -19.33
N MET A 83 17.19 -8.05 -18.43
CA MET A 83 16.80 -7.80 -17.04
C MET A 83 15.83 -6.63 -16.91
N LEU A 84 16.08 -5.54 -17.62
CA LEU A 84 15.19 -4.37 -17.65
C LEU A 84 13.80 -4.73 -18.21
N SER A 85 13.76 -5.51 -19.30
CA SER A 85 12.51 -5.99 -19.90
C SER A 85 11.69 -6.85 -18.92
N GLN A 86 12.36 -7.73 -18.16
CA GLN A 86 11.69 -8.53 -17.13
C GLN A 86 11.12 -7.65 -16.01
N LEU A 87 11.88 -6.66 -15.51
CA LEU A 87 11.40 -5.74 -14.47
C LEU A 87 10.14 -4.99 -14.94
N TRP A 88 10.13 -4.50 -16.18
CA TRP A 88 8.94 -3.84 -16.74
C TRP A 88 7.77 -4.79 -16.93
N THR A 89 8.03 -6.04 -17.32
CA THR A 89 6.99 -7.07 -17.46
C THR A 89 6.34 -7.35 -16.11
N ASP A 90 7.15 -7.57 -15.07
CA ASP A 90 6.68 -7.80 -13.70
C ASP A 90 5.83 -6.62 -13.20
N VAL A 91 6.31 -5.38 -13.38
CA VAL A 91 5.58 -4.16 -12.99
C VAL A 91 4.27 -4.05 -13.75
N SER A 92 4.28 -4.20 -15.07
CA SER A 92 3.09 -4.06 -15.89
C SER A 92 2.04 -5.11 -15.56
N GLN A 93 2.44 -6.36 -15.34
CA GLN A 93 1.54 -7.43 -14.93
C GLN A 93 0.97 -7.14 -13.55
N ALA A 94 1.83 -6.85 -12.56
CA ALA A 94 1.40 -6.62 -11.20
C ALA A 94 0.43 -5.42 -11.06
N ILE A 95 0.63 -4.35 -11.84
CA ILE A 95 -0.30 -3.21 -11.87
C ILE A 95 -1.62 -3.58 -12.54
N GLY A 96 -1.57 -4.36 -13.62
CA GLY A 96 -2.77 -4.90 -14.27
C GLY A 96 -3.60 -5.72 -13.27
N ASP A 97 -2.98 -6.73 -12.66
CA ASP A 97 -3.58 -7.59 -11.64
C ASP A 97 -4.16 -6.74 -10.50
N PHE A 98 -3.43 -5.72 -10.04
CA PHE A 98 -3.89 -4.83 -8.97
C PHE A 98 -5.15 -4.05 -9.31
N PHE A 99 -5.20 -3.41 -10.47
CA PHE A 99 -6.39 -2.65 -10.86
C PHE A 99 -7.56 -3.55 -11.25
N ASP A 100 -7.30 -4.74 -11.81
CA ASP A 100 -8.36 -5.71 -12.06
C ASP A 100 -8.98 -6.21 -10.76
N ASP A 101 -8.17 -6.48 -9.73
CA ASP A 101 -8.64 -6.87 -8.40
C ASP A 101 -9.47 -5.76 -7.75
N LEU A 102 -8.99 -4.51 -7.82
CA LEU A 102 -9.75 -3.37 -7.31
C LEU A 102 -11.06 -3.15 -8.07
N ARG A 103 -11.12 -3.43 -9.38
CA ARG A 103 -12.36 -3.35 -10.16
C ARG A 103 -13.34 -4.45 -9.77
N GLU A 104 -12.86 -5.67 -9.54
CA GLU A 104 -13.68 -6.78 -9.05
C GLU A 104 -14.37 -6.43 -7.71
N HIS A 105 -13.74 -5.56 -6.92
CA HIS A 105 -14.23 -5.09 -5.63
C HIS A 105 -14.88 -3.69 -5.65
N ASP A 106 -15.17 -3.12 -6.82
CA ASP A 106 -15.74 -1.77 -6.97
C ASP A 106 -14.94 -0.65 -6.26
N ALA A 107 -13.62 -0.85 -6.10
CA ALA A 107 -12.72 0.02 -5.34
C ALA A 107 -11.72 0.81 -6.19
N ALA A 108 -11.64 0.53 -7.50
CA ALA A 108 -10.63 1.11 -8.38
C ALA A 108 -10.67 2.64 -8.48
N ASP A 109 -11.86 3.25 -8.40
CA ASP A 109 -12.04 4.71 -8.49
C ASP A 109 -11.52 5.46 -7.26
N ASN A 110 -11.25 4.75 -6.15
CA ASN A 110 -10.76 5.33 -4.89
C ASN A 110 -9.24 5.33 -4.77
N VAL A 111 -8.52 4.89 -5.81
CA VAL A 111 -7.07 4.71 -5.76
C VAL A 111 -6.39 5.52 -6.86
N ILE A 112 -5.38 6.30 -6.45
CA ILE A 112 -4.42 6.92 -7.37
C ILE A 112 -3.06 6.26 -7.12
N MET A 113 -2.49 5.69 -8.18
CA MET A 113 -1.13 5.13 -8.14
C MET A 113 -0.16 6.13 -8.75
N VAL A 114 0.92 6.41 -8.02
CA VAL A 114 2.04 7.21 -8.52
C VAL A 114 3.27 6.31 -8.61
N LEU A 115 3.86 6.24 -9.80
CA LEU A 115 5.11 5.54 -10.03
C LEU A 115 6.23 6.55 -10.17
N SER A 116 7.30 6.35 -9.39
CA SER A 116 8.54 7.13 -9.49
C SER A 116 9.69 6.18 -9.75
N LEU A 117 10.49 6.49 -10.77
CA LEU A 117 11.78 5.88 -11.00
C LEU A 117 12.82 6.84 -10.44
N ASN A 118 13.67 6.35 -9.55
CA ASN A 118 14.81 7.12 -9.08
C ASN A 118 16.01 6.73 -9.95
N SER A 119 16.53 7.66 -10.75
CA SER A 119 17.90 7.58 -11.24
C SER A 119 18.81 8.10 -10.13
N GLU A 120 19.77 7.28 -9.69
CA GLU A 120 20.95 7.82 -9.02
C GLU A 120 21.83 8.41 -10.12
N ASP A 121 21.51 9.63 -10.56
CA ASP A 121 22.46 10.43 -11.33
C ASP A 121 23.57 10.90 -10.37
N GLU A 122 24.81 10.48 -10.62
CA GLU A 122 26.04 11.04 -10.01
C GLU A 122 26.22 12.53 -10.34
#